data_AF-A0A9D9G713-F1
#
_entry.id   AF-A0A9D9G713-F1
#
_cell.length_a   1.000
_cell.length_b   1.000
_cell.length_c   1.000
_cell.angle_alpha   90.00
_cell.angle_beta   90.00
_cell.angle_gamma   90.00
#
_symmetry.space_group_name_H-M   'P 1'
#
loop_
_entity.id
_entity.type
_entity.pdbx_description
1 polymer ?
#
loop_
_entity_poly.entity_id
_entity_poly.type
_entity_poly.pdbx_seq_one_letter_code
_entity_poly.pdbx_strand_id
1 'polypeptide(L)'
;RLFSMDEYPVYVKAGSIIPYYGKVKNLSGTNQPVIVRVFPGGSEGDFLLYEDNGEDKNYVSEYATTPLSYQRNGNTLSVTIGERKGSYKDMPARRDYTVALPCQKAPASVKVDGKEVAFTYDGLNLETCIALGSIDCSKGAAIEVSFPSADYAVMAGEKGQFHRIQNAVQDFKQHDAGMVYTEDFGFLEATPLRLSYHPETQDETLAHFHKLYKKLPLVLIEQMGKNQNFDRFMRQVGEDGKMVVEVSPEAFSTAAGTGFDLRYFPNKALEGEAKATGHLEKMDFFIGGSPTQGIPENYWSMTAESTFTAPETGNVMFVMTGDDAYRLIVDGKELFSDWGDHAETTRNAAIPVEAGKKYNIRIEYYDNEYNAILRMQTLFFK
;
A
#
# COMPACT_ATOMS: atom_id res chain seq x y z
N ARG A 1 10.69 -4.78 -14.27
CA ARG A 1 10.09 -3.72 -13.42
C ARG A 1 9.21 -2.89 -14.32
N LEU A 2 8.02 -2.54 -13.86
CA LEU A 2 7.16 -1.57 -14.52
C LEU A 2 7.51 -0.18 -14.00
N PHE A 3 7.43 0.82 -14.86
CA PHE A 3 7.69 2.22 -14.53
C PHE A 3 6.53 3.05 -15.07
N SER A 4 6.07 4.05 -14.31
CA SER A 4 5.08 5.00 -14.80
C SER A 4 5.71 5.96 -15.82
N MET A 5 4.87 6.68 -16.59
CA MET A 5 5.35 7.58 -17.66
C MET A 5 6.22 8.74 -17.13
N ASP A 6 6.08 9.08 -15.85
CA ASP A 6 6.84 10.10 -15.13
C ASP A 6 8.07 9.53 -14.37
N GLU A 7 8.36 8.24 -14.47
CA GLU A 7 9.51 7.59 -13.85
C GLU A 7 10.67 7.38 -14.84
N TYR A 8 11.88 7.76 -14.42
CA TYR A 8 13.12 7.46 -15.14
C TYR A 8 13.90 6.34 -14.42
N PRO A 9 14.24 5.23 -15.10
CA PRO A 9 14.97 4.13 -14.49
C PRO A 9 16.45 4.50 -14.30
N VAL A 10 16.76 5.09 -13.15
CA VAL A 10 18.14 5.40 -12.73
C VAL A 10 18.58 4.41 -11.65
N TYR A 11 19.78 3.86 -11.82
CA TYR A 11 20.34 2.87 -10.90
C TYR A 11 21.58 3.44 -10.22
N VAL A 12 21.66 3.29 -8.90
CA VAL A 12 22.83 3.65 -8.12
C VAL A 12 23.55 2.38 -7.68
N LYS A 13 24.87 2.34 -7.88
CA LYS A 13 25.69 1.20 -7.48
C LYS A 13 25.75 1.11 -5.96
N ALA A 14 25.58 -0.10 -5.43
CA ALA A 14 25.89 -0.44 -4.05
C ALA A 14 27.29 0.08 -3.65
N GLY A 15 27.36 0.85 -2.57
CA GLY A 15 28.57 1.46 -2.03
C GLY A 15 28.90 2.86 -2.56
N SER A 16 27.99 3.45 -3.34
CA SER A 16 28.17 4.82 -3.82
C SER A 16 27.92 5.85 -2.72
N ILE A 17 28.72 6.91 -2.73
CA ILE A 17 28.43 8.18 -2.06
C ILE A 17 28.17 9.20 -3.15
N ILE A 18 27.05 9.91 -3.07
CA ILE A 18 26.65 10.92 -4.05
C ILE A 18 26.48 12.25 -3.31
N PRO A 19 27.45 13.17 -3.39
CA PRO A 19 27.26 14.54 -2.93
C PRO A 19 26.46 15.35 -3.95
N TYR A 20 25.52 16.16 -3.49
CA TYR A 20 24.78 17.10 -4.34
C TYR A 20 24.24 18.27 -3.52
N TYR A 21 23.87 19.35 -4.20
CA TYR A 21 23.17 20.47 -3.58
C TYR A 21 21.66 20.22 -3.55
N GLY A 22 21.00 20.70 -2.49
CA GLY A 22 19.53 20.72 -2.43
C GLY A 22 18.91 21.65 -3.48
N LYS A 23 17.67 22.12 -3.23
CA LYS A 23 17.05 23.12 -4.11
C LYS A 23 17.82 24.46 -4.02
N VAL A 24 18.58 24.77 -5.07
CA VAL A 24 19.30 26.04 -5.21
C VAL A 24 18.67 26.87 -6.33
N LYS A 25 18.62 28.20 -6.16
CA LYS A 25 18.06 29.12 -7.17
C LYS A 25 18.99 29.30 -8.37
N ASN A 26 20.30 29.28 -8.12
CA ASN A 26 21.37 29.38 -9.11
C ASN A 26 22.66 28.75 -8.54
N LEU A 27 23.69 28.66 -9.38
CA LEU A 27 25.00 28.08 -9.04
C LEU A 27 26.10 29.14 -8.88
N SER A 28 25.77 30.43 -8.75
CA SER A 28 26.76 31.52 -8.74
C SER A 28 27.45 31.75 -7.39
N GLY A 29 27.23 30.87 -6.41
CA GLY A 29 27.84 30.93 -5.08
C GLY A 29 28.72 29.72 -4.81
N THR A 30 29.54 29.80 -3.76
CA THR A 30 30.47 28.71 -3.36
C THR A 30 30.09 28.05 -2.02
N ASN A 31 29.03 28.53 -1.36
CA ASN A 31 28.66 28.17 0.02
C ASN A 31 27.36 27.35 0.15
N GLN A 32 26.88 26.76 -0.93
CA GLN A 32 25.67 25.95 -0.93
C GLN A 32 25.80 24.77 0.05
N PRO A 33 24.74 24.45 0.81
CA PRO A 33 24.73 23.25 1.65
C PRO A 33 24.88 21.98 0.80
N VAL A 34 25.69 21.04 1.29
CA VAL A 34 25.94 19.77 0.61
C VAL A 34 25.20 18.65 1.32
N ILE A 35 24.43 17.88 0.54
CA ILE A 35 23.86 16.62 0.98
C ILE A 35 24.80 15.51 0.55
N VAL A 36 25.34 14.76 1.52
CA VAL A 36 26.13 13.56 1.31
C VAL A 36 25.20 12.36 1.42
N ARG A 37 24.70 11.88 0.27
CA ARG A 37 23.80 10.72 0.25
C ARG A 37 24.59 9.44 0.07
N VAL A 38 24.50 8.54 1.04
CA VAL A 38 25.27 7.29 1.10
C VAL A 38 24.35 6.11 0.79
N PHE A 39 24.75 5.25 -0.15
CA PHE A 39 24.03 4.03 -0.52
C PHE A 39 24.85 2.79 -0.10
N PRO A 40 24.72 2.32 1.16
CA PRO A 40 25.73 1.44 1.77
C PRO A 40 25.60 -0.04 1.38
N GLY A 41 25.87 -0.41 0.12
CA GLY A 41 25.71 -1.80 -0.35
C GLY A 41 26.93 -2.72 -0.17
N GLY A 42 27.87 -2.38 0.72
CA GLY A 42 29.11 -3.11 1.01
C GLY A 42 29.72 -2.71 2.37
N SER A 43 30.90 -3.23 2.71
CA SER A 43 31.60 -2.91 3.97
C SER A 43 32.25 -1.53 3.99
N GLU A 44 32.48 -0.92 2.82
CA GLU A 44 33.09 0.40 2.69
C GLU A 44 32.72 1.04 1.35
N GLY A 45 32.95 2.34 1.25
CA GLY A 45 32.85 3.10 0.01
C GLY A 45 33.43 4.50 0.19
N ASP A 46 33.87 5.11 -0.91
CA ASP A 46 34.52 6.41 -0.93
C ASP A 46 34.11 7.27 -2.14
N PHE A 47 34.29 8.58 -1.99
CA PHE A 47 34.10 9.56 -3.04
C PHE A 47 34.99 10.78 -2.75
N LEU A 48 35.63 11.34 -3.77
CA LEU A 48 36.41 12.57 -3.64
C LEU A 48 35.62 13.76 -4.18
N LEU A 49 35.07 14.59 -3.29
CA LEU A 49 34.34 15.80 -3.69
C LEU A 49 35.33 16.87 -4.17
N TYR A 50 35.33 17.14 -5.47
CA TYR A 50 36.09 18.22 -6.09
C TYR A 50 35.29 19.52 -6.09
N GLU A 51 35.97 20.64 -5.82
CA GLU A 51 35.39 21.99 -5.85
C GLU A 51 36.41 23.02 -6.33
N ASP A 52 35.96 23.98 -7.12
CA ASP A 52 36.70 25.18 -7.49
C ASP A 52 35.76 26.40 -7.43
N ASN A 53 36.17 27.53 -8.01
CA ASN A 53 35.34 28.73 -8.03
C ASN A 53 34.30 28.76 -9.16
N GLY A 54 34.32 27.80 -10.10
CA GLY A 54 33.38 27.67 -11.21
C GLY A 54 33.43 28.76 -12.30
N GLU A 55 34.30 29.76 -12.20
CA GLU A 55 34.20 31.01 -12.98
C GLU A 55 35.45 31.35 -13.80
N ASP A 56 36.54 30.59 -13.65
CA ASP A 56 37.79 30.84 -14.39
C ASP A 56 38.52 29.58 -14.88
N LYS A 57 39.71 29.76 -15.46
CA LYS A 57 40.54 28.68 -16.03
C LYS A 57 41.59 28.14 -15.05
N ASN A 58 41.60 28.61 -13.80
CA ASN A 58 42.60 28.25 -12.81
C ASN A 58 42.29 26.90 -12.14
N TYR A 59 41.17 26.26 -12.48
CA TYR A 59 40.71 24.96 -11.95
C TYR A 59 41.77 23.84 -11.94
N VAL A 60 42.81 23.96 -12.78
CA VAL A 60 43.94 23.01 -12.81
C VAL A 60 44.83 23.10 -11.57
N SER A 61 44.92 24.27 -10.92
CA SER A 61 45.79 24.54 -9.76
C SER A 61 45.06 25.14 -8.56
N GLU A 62 43.91 25.79 -8.77
CA GLU A 62 43.09 26.45 -7.76
C GLU A 62 41.80 25.66 -7.57
N TYR A 63 41.90 24.59 -6.80
CA TYR A 63 40.77 23.74 -6.44
C TYR A 63 40.97 23.19 -5.03
N ALA A 64 39.90 22.62 -4.49
CA ALA A 64 39.92 21.88 -3.26
C ALA A 64 39.23 20.53 -3.42
N THR A 65 39.65 19.56 -2.60
CA THR A 65 39.04 18.23 -2.55
C THR A 65 38.69 17.86 -1.12
N THR A 66 37.51 17.30 -0.92
CA THR A 66 37.05 16.77 0.37
C THR A 66 36.80 15.27 0.23
N PRO A 67 37.59 14.40 0.87
CA PRO A 67 37.34 12.97 0.83
C PRO A 67 36.10 12.64 1.66
N LEU A 68 35.17 11.90 1.07
CA LEU A 68 33.97 11.36 1.71
C LEU A 68 34.13 9.84 1.74
N SER A 69 33.84 9.23 2.87
CA SER A 69 33.91 7.77 2.97
C SER A 69 32.86 7.22 3.93
N TYR A 70 32.57 5.94 3.80
CA TYR A 70 31.90 5.20 4.85
C TYR A 70 32.56 3.84 5.06
N GLN A 71 32.41 3.32 6.28
CA GLN A 71 32.72 1.94 6.62
C GLN A 71 31.56 1.36 7.43
N ARG A 72 31.35 0.06 7.30
CA ARG A 72 30.34 -0.66 8.04
C ARG A 72 30.96 -1.80 8.82
N ASN A 73 30.60 -1.87 10.09
CA ASN A 73 30.98 -2.94 10.99
C ASN A 73 29.75 -3.40 11.77
N GLY A 74 29.24 -4.60 11.47
CA GLY A 74 28.00 -5.11 12.06
C GLY A 74 26.81 -4.16 11.81
N ASN A 75 26.20 -3.70 12.90
CA ASN A 75 25.07 -2.76 12.90
C ASN A 75 25.50 -1.28 12.94
N THR A 76 26.79 -0.99 12.85
CA THR A 76 27.30 0.40 12.84
C THR A 76 27.77 0.80 11.46
N LEU A 77 27.32 1.96 10.99
CA LEU A 77 27.81 2.65 9.81
C LEU A 77 28.57 3.92 10.25
N SER A 78 29.85 3.98 9.96
CA SER A 78 30.69 5.15 10.18
C SER A 78 30.82 5.91 8.87
N VAL A 79 30.32 7.13 8.81
CA VAL A 79 30.47 8.05 7.67
C VAL A 79 31.48 9.13 8.04
N THR A 80 32.35 9.49 7.12
CA THR A 80 33.38 10.51 7.33
C THR A 80 33.28 11.57 6.24
N ILE A 81 33.20 12.83 6.66
CA ILE A 81 33.50 13.99 5.84
C ILE A 81 34.92 14.39 6.23
N GLY A 82 35.90 14.14 5.39
CA GLY A 82 37.30 14.39 5.75
C GLY A 82 37.69 15.86 5.66
N GLU A 83 38.94 16.13 6.04
CA GLU A 83 39.53 17.47 5.92
C GLU A 83 39.66 17.87 4.45
N ARG A 84 39.19 19.08 4.12
CA ARG A 84 39.32 19.64 2.78
C ARG A 84 40.76 20.07 2.53
N LYS A 85 41.31 19.62 1.39
CA LYS A 85 42.68 19.91 0.94
C LYS A 85 42.66 20.79 -0.29
N GLY A 86 43.61 21.70 -0.41
CA GLY A 86 43.67 22.67 -1.51
C GLY A 86 42.95 23.97 -1.18
N SER A 87 42.90 24.88 -2.16
CA SER A 87 42.32 26.20 -2.01
C SER A 87 41.96 26.79 -3.36
N TYR A 88 40.87 27.55 -3.39
CA TYR A 88 40.46 28.35 -4.53
C TYR A 88 39.90 29.69 -4.04
N LYS A 89 39.78 30.64 -4.97
CA LYS A 89 39.23 31.98 -4.68
C LYS A 89 37.81 31.89 -4.11
N ASP A 90 37.52 32.65 -3.06
CA ASP A 90 36.21 32.72 -2.40
C ASP A 90 35.72 31.38 -1.80
N MET A 91 36.65 30.45 -1.52
CA MET A 91 36.37 29.17 -0.86
C MET A 91 35.87 29.39 0.58
N PRO A 92 34.69 28.86 0.95
CA PRO A 92 34.14 29.09 2.28
C PRO A 92 34.87 28.24 3.33
N ALA A 93 35.31 28.85 4.44
CA ALA A 93 35.99 28.12 5.52
C ALA A 93 35.09 27.08 6.23
N ARG A 94 33.77 27.31 6.21
CA ARG A 94 32.77 26.40 6.80
C ARG A 94 31.66 26.11 5.81
N ARG A 95 31.03 24.95 5.93
CA ARG A 95 29.89 24.55 5.09
C ARG A 95 28.86 23.74 5.85
N ASP A 96 27.59 23.97 5.53
CA ASP A 96 26.50 23.18 6.04
C ASP A 96 26.44 21.82 5.33
N TYR A 97 26.42 20.74 6.10
CA TYR A 97 26.29 19.37 5.59
C TYR A 97 25.05 18.66 6.14
N THR A 98 24.47 17.80 5.32
CA THR A 98 23.49 16.79 5.72
C THR A 98 23.95 15.43 5.23
N VAL A 99 23.96 14.42 6.10
CA VAL A 99 24.12 13.02 5.67
C VAL A 99 22.75 12.41 5.48
N ALA A 100 22.52 11.79 4.32
CA ALA A 100 21.26 11.15 3.96
C ALA A 100 21.46 9.65 3.67
N LEU A 101 20.66 8.79 4.29
CA LEU A 101 20.75 7.32 4.19
C LEU A 101 19.43 6.76 3.64
N PRO A 102 19.27 6.66 2.31
CA PRO A 102 18.07 6.13 1.67
C PRO A 102 17.97 4.61 1.75
N CYS A 103 16.73 4.13 1.72
CA CYS A 103 16.34 2.73 1.65
C CYS A 103 16.92 1.87 2.79
N GLN A 104 17.03 2.45 3.99
CA GLN A 104 17.49 1.80 5.22
C GLN A 104 16.40 1.81 6.28
N LYS A 105 16.48 0.89 7.24
CA LYS A 105 15.76 1.06 8.51
C LYS A 105 16.19 2.34 9.20
N ALA A 106 15.30 2.93 9.98
CA ALA A 106 15.65 4.03 10.86
C ALA A 106 16.74 3.58 11.84
N PRO A 107 17.75 4.43 12.11
CA PRO A 107 18.78 4.11 13.10
C PRO A 107 18.20 4.14 14.51
N ALA A 108 18.84 3.40 15.42
CA ALA A 108 18.57 3.48 16.84
C ALA A 108 19.18 4.74 17.47
N SER A 109 20.36 5.15 16.99
CA SER A 109 21.02 6.38 17.43
C SER A 109 22.04 6.88 16.41
N VAL A 110 22.37 8.16 16.51
CA VAL A 110 23.37 8.83 15.67
C VAL A 110 24.29 9.66 16.56
N LYS A 111 25.59 9.60 16.31
CA LYS A 111 26.59 10.48 16.92
C LYS A 111 27.37 11.24 15.87
N VAL A 112 27.72 12.48 16.18
CA VAL A 112 28.64 13.32 15.40
C VAL A 112 29.78 13.74 16.33
N ASP A 113 31.01 13.41 15.95
CA ASP A 113 32.22 13.62 16.74
C ASP A 113 32.07 13.12 18.20
N GLY A 114 31.45 11.95 18.34
CA GLY A 114 31.19 11.28 19.62
C GLY A 114 30.01 11.80 20.44
N LYS A 115 29.31 12.85 19.98
CA LYS A 115 28.13 13.40 20.66
C LYS A 115 26.85 12.94 20.00
N GLU A 116 25.88 12.50 20.79
CA GLU A 116 24.57 12.09 20.29
C GLU A 116 23.81 13.27 19.67
N VAL A 117 23.19 13.03 18.51
CA VAL A 117 22.40 14.01 17.77
C VAL A 117 21.09 13.39 17.30
N ALA A 118 20.07 14.24 17.15
CA ALA A 118 18.80 13.81 16.56
C ALA A 118 18.94 13.58 15.05
N PHE A 119 18.10 12.70 14.52
CA PHE A 119 17.88 12.52 13.08
C PHE A 119 16.40 12.70 12.76
N THR A 120 16.08 12.88 11.48
CA THR A 120 14.70 12.75 10.98
C THR A 120 14.59 11.56 10.05
N TYR A 121 13.39 11.00 9.94
CA TYR A 121 13.10 9.88 9.05
C TYR A 121 11.99 10.28 8.08
N ASP A 122 12.27 10.21 6.78
CA ASP A 122 11.28 10.37 5.72
C ASP A 122 10.72 8.98 5.38
N GLY A 123 9.53 8.67 5.88
CA GLY A 123 8.87 7.39 5.67
C GLY A 123 8.43 7.13 4.22
N LEU A 124 8.23 8.18 3.40
CA LEU A 124 7.90 8.02 1.98
C LEU A 124 9.12 7.62 1.16
N ASN A 125 10.26 8.23 1.45
CA ASN A 125 11.52 7.91 0.78
C ASN A 125 12.32 6.80 1.48
N LEU A 126 11.88 6.37 2.66
CA LEU A 126 12.59 5.46 3.56
C LEU A 126 14.03 5.93 3.79
N GLU A 127 14.16 7.22 4.12
CA GLU A 127 15.45 7.92 4.17
C GLU A 127 15.67 8.55 5.54
N THR A 128 16.81 8.23 6.15
CA THR A 128 17.27 8.95 7.35
C THR A 128 18.01 10.22 6.92
N CYS A 129 17.68 11.36 7.53
CA CYS A 129 18.39 12.61 7.36
C CYS A 129 19.07 13.05 8.67
N ILE A 130 20.36 13.35 8.60
CA ILE A 130 21.18 13.80 9.73
C ILE A 130 21.74 15.18 9.37
N ALA A 131 21.16 16.23 9.93
CA ALA A 131 21.64 17.60 9.75
C ALA A 131 22.88 17.83 10.63
N LEU A 132 24.05 17.99 10.01
CA LEU A 132 25.31 18.24 10.72
C LEU A 132 25.51 19.73 11.04
N GLY A 133 24.81 20.60 10.30
CA GLY A 133 25.00 22.04 10.36
C GLY A 133 26.37 22.46 9.83
N SER A 134 26.84 23.62 10.27
CA SER A 134 28.06 24.26 9.76
C SER A 134 29.32 23.56 10.26
N ILE A 135 29.98 22.81 9.39
CA ILE A 135 31.24 22.10 9.64
C ILE A 135 32.45 22.96 9.23
N ASP A 136 33.48 22.96 10.07
CA ASP A 136 34.80 23.50 9.72
C ASP A 136 35.46 22.60 8.68
N CYS A 137 35.60 23.10 7.46
CA CYS A 137 36.07 22.30 6.34
C CYS A 137 37.55 21.90 6.48
N SER A 138 38.31 22.55 7.38
CA SER A 138 39.70 22.14 7.67
C SER A 138 39.81 20.95 8.63
N LYS A 139 38.70 20.57 9.27
CA LYS A 139 38.65 19.47 10.27
C LYS A 139 37.76 18.31 9.83
N GLY A 140 36.70 18.59 9.06
CA GLY A 140 35.73 17.57 8.70
C GLY A 140 34.81 17.18 9.86
N ALA A 141 34.18 15.99 9.76
CA ALA A 141 33.29 15.43 10.75
C ALA A 141 33.26 13.88 10.68
N ALA A 142 33.17 13.23 11.83
CA ALA A 142 32.95 11.78 11.95
C ALA A 142 31.52 11.50 12.43
N ILE A 143 30.77 10.71 11.67
CA ILE A 143 29.37 10.38 11.94
C ILE A 143 29.27 8.87 12.19
N GLU A 144 28.75 8.48 13.34
CA GLU A 144 28.49 7.10 13.70
C GLU A 144 26.98 6.86 13.77
N VAL A 145 26.49 5.91 12.99
CA VAL A 145 25.07 5.56 12.90
C VAL A 145 24.91 4.12 13.37
N SER A 146 24.13 3.92 14.42
CA SER A 146 23.87 2.59 14.98
C SER A 146 22.46 2.13 14.59
N PHE A 147 22.35 0.98 13.95
CA PHE A 147 21.08 0.38 13.55
C PHE A 147 20.59 -0.66 14.57
N PRO A 148 19.27 -0.92 14.65
CA PRO A 148 18.71 -1.93 15.54
C PRO A 148 19.22 -3.36 15.26
N SER A 149 19.60 -3.65 14.01
CA SER A 149 20.11 -4.96 13.58
C SER A 149 21.28 -4.80 12.61
N ALA A 150 22.16 -5.81 12.57
CA ALA A 150 23.24 -5.87 11.58
C ALA A 150 22.72 -6.17 10.16
N ASP A 151 21.51 -6.75 10.05
CA ASP A 151 20.89 -7.05 8.76
C ASP A 151 20.70 -5.76 7.96
N TYR A 152 21.39 -5.72 6.82
CA TYR A 152 21.12 -4.75 5.76
C TYR A 152 19.80 -5.12 5.10
N ALA A 153 18.70 -4.90 5.80
CA ALA A 153 17.37 -4.97 5.22
C ALA A 153 17.25 -3.77 4.28
N VAL A 154 17.72 -3.93 3.05
CA VAL A 154 17.38 -2.99 1.98
C VAL A 154 15.87 -3.03 1.89
N MET A 155 15.25 -1.91 2.21
CA MET A 155 13.84 -1.69 1.95
C MET A 155 13.67 -1.59 0.42
N ALA A 156 13.41 -2.75 -0.19
CA ALA A 156 13.42 -2.95 -1.63
C ALA A 156 11.99 -3.01 -2.18
N GLY A 157 11.52 -1.87 -2.68
CA GLY A 157 10.27 -1.77 -3.45
C GLY A 157 9.15 -1.05 -2.73
N GLU A 158 9.18 -0.99 -1.39
CA GLU A 158 8.19 -0.31 -0.55
C GLU A 158 8.08 1.16 -0.91
N LYS A 159 9.22 1.85 -1.11
CA LYS A 159 9.23 3.23 -1.63
C LYS A 159 8.36 3.36 -2.88
N GLY A 160 8.52 2.46 -3.86
CA GLY A 160 7.72 2.50 -5.09
C GLY A 160 6.24 2.18 -4.84
N GLN A 161 5.95 1.23 -3.95
CA GLN A 161 4.57 0.88 -3.57
C GLN A 161 3.86 2.06 -2.89
N PHE A 162 4.54 2.77 -1.98
CA PHE A 162 4.03 3.95 -1.30
C PHE A 162 3.68 5.06 -2.28
N HIS A 163 4.60 5.41 -3.18
CA HIS A 163 4.37 6.46 -4.18
C HIS A 163 3.19 6.10 -5.09
N ARG A 164 3.12 4.86 -5.57
CA ARG A 164 2.01 4.41 -6.42
C ARG A 164 0.68 4.44 -5.70
N ILE A 165 0.61 4.02 -4.43
CA ILE A 165 -0.61 4.14 -3.61
C ILE A 165 -1.01 5.60 -3.44
N GLN A 166 -0.08 6.47 -3.03
CA GLN A 166 -0.40 7.89 -2.79
C GLN A 166 -0.88 8.59 -4.06
N ASN A 167 -0.24 8.33 -5.20
CA ASN A 167 -0.66 8.87 -6.48
C ASN A 167 -2.06 8.36 -6.86
N ALA A 168 -2.34 7.06 -6.64
CA ALA A 168 -3.65 6.49 -6.94
C ALA A 168 -4.76 6.98 -6.01
N VAL A 169 -4.47 7.20 -4.74
CA VAL A 169 -5.40 7.82 -3.79
C VAL A 169 -5.68 9.27 -4.19
N GLN A 170 -4.65 10.03 -4.60
CA GLN A 170 -4.81 11.41 -5.04
C GLN A 170 -5.72 11.51 -6.28
N ASP A 171 -5.53 10.62 -7.25
CA ASP A 171 -6.40 10.51 -8.42
C ASP A 171 -7.82 10.08 -8.04
N PHE A 172 -7.98 9.13 -7.11
CA PHE A 172 -9.29 8.71 -6.63
C PHE A 172 -10.06 9.85 -5.96
N LYS A 173 -9.41 10.63 -5.09
CA LYS A 173 -9.99 11.83 -4.45
C LYS A 173 -10.52 12.87 -5.45
N GLN A 174 -9.94 12.95 -6.65
CA GLN A 174 -10.42 13.87 -7.70
C GLN A 174 -11.71 13.39 -8.38
N HIS A 175 -12.02 12.09 -8.27
CA HIS A 175 -13.18 11.46 -8.90
C HIS A 175 -14.28 11.10 -7.89
N ASP A 176 -13.96 11.03 -6.60
CA ASP A 176 -14.89 10.85 -5.51
C ASP A 176 -14.54 11.76 -4.33
N ALA A 177 -15.18 12.94 -4.30
CA ALA A 177 -14.97 13.94 -3.27
C ALA A 177 -15.64 13.59 -1.92
N GLY A 178 -16.49 12.56 -1.87
CA GLY A 178 -17.23 12.12 -0.68
C GLY A 178 -16.62 10.90 0.01
N MET A 179 -15.45 10.45 -0.43
CA MET A 179 -14.82 9.21 0.05
C MET A 179 -14.66 9.21 1.57
N VAL A 180 -15.23 8.19 2.21
CA VAL A 180 -14.95 7.81 3.60
C VAL A 180 -13.98 6.64 3.58
N TYR A 181 -12.89 6.77 4.33
CA TYR A 181 -11.84 5.76 4.35
C TYR A 181 -12.24 4.54 5.17
N THR A 182 -12.05 3.36 4.62
CA THR A 182 -11.97 2.13 5.42
C THR A 182 -10.66 2.10 6.19
N GLU A 183 -10.63 1.35 7.29
CA GLU A 183 -9.46 1.28 8.17
C GLU A 183 -8.21 0.77 7.43
N ASP A 184 -8.34 -0.35 6.70
CA ASP A 184 -7.25 -0.95 5.94
C ASP A 184 -6.75 0.00 4.82
N PHE A 185 -7.65 0.69 4.12
CA PHE A 185 -7.27 1.63 3.07
C PHE A 185 -6.55 2.86 3.63
N GLY A 186 -7.04 3.41 4.75
CA GLY A 186 -6.38 4.50 5.46
C GLY A 186 -5.05 4.11 6.08
N PHE A 187 -4.89 2.84 6.48
CA PHE A 187 -3.59 2.33 6.89
C PHE A 187 -2.61 2.35 5.70
N LEU A 188 -3.00 1.80 4.55
CA LEU A 188 -2.16 1.76 3.34
C LEU A 188 -1.70 3.16 2.92
N GLU A 189 -2.60 4.13 2.77
CA GLU A 189 -2.25 5.49 2.33
C GLU A 189 -1.31 6.18 3.32
N ALA A 190 -1.63 6.14 4.62
CA ALA A 190 -0.89 6.88 5.62
C ALA A 190 0.29 6.10 6.21
N THR A 191 0.63 4.91 5.71
CA THR A 191 1.82 4.15 6.11
C THR A 191 3.10 4.99 6.06
N PRO A 192 3.42 5.74 4.97
CA PRO A 192 4.61 6.59 4.93
C PRO A 192 4.63 7.65 6.03
N LEU A 193 3.48 8.26 6.32
CA LEU A 193 3.38 9.28 7.37
C LEU A 193 3.57 8.68 8.76
N ARG A 194 3.01 7.48 9.00
CA ARG A 194 3.24 6.72 10.24
C ARG A 194 4.72 6.43 10.44
N LEU A 195 5.42 6.01 9.40
CA LEU A 195 6.87 5.78 9.46
C LEU A 195 7.67 7.05 9.72
N SER A 196 7.24 8.20 9.20
CA SER A 196 7.90 9.48 9.49
C SER A 196 7.74 9.92 10.96
N TYR A 197 6.60 9.64 11.58
CA TYR A 197 6.34 10.02 12.98
C TYR A 197 6.82 8.98 14.00
N HIS A 198 6.76 7.70 13.64
CA HIS A 198 7.02 6.55 14.51
C HIS A 198 8.01 5.56 13.89
N PRO A 199 9.23 5.99 13.52
CA PRO A 199 10.24 5.10 12.94
C PRO A 199 10.63 3.93 13.85
N GLU A 200 10.41 4.03 15.17
CA GLU A 200 10.62 2.95 16.14
C GLU A 200 9.67 1.77 15.95
N THR A 201 8.49 1.98 15.36
CA THR A 201 7.50 0.92 15.07
C THR A 201 7.57 0.43 13.62
N GLN A 202 8.68 0.73 12.94
CA GLN A 202 8.84 0.49 11.51
C GLN A 202 8.59 -0.96 11.09
N ASP A 203 9.14 -1.95 11.81
CA ASP A 203 8.99 -3.37 11.45
C ASP A 203 7.54 -3.84 11.52
N GLU A 204 6.81 -3.44 12.57
CA GLU A 204 5.38 -3.74 12.73
C GLU A 204 4.54 -3.04 11.66
N THR A 205 4.81 -1.76 11.43
CA THR A 205 4.10 -0.94 10.43
C THR A 205 4.27 -1.52 9.03
N LEU A 206 5.48 -1.91 8.65
CA LEU A 206 5.77 -2.51 7.35
C LEU A 206 5.20 -3.92 7.22
N ALA A 207 5.25 -4.73 8.29
CA ALA A 207 4.64 -6.06 8.28
C ALA A 207 3.12 -5.97 8.04
N HIS A 208 2.44 -5.02 8.69
CA HIS A 208 1.03 -4.76 8.46
C HIS A 208 0.77 -4.24 7.04
N PHE A 209 1.55 -3.26 6.57
CA PHE A 209 1.48 -2.76 5.20
C PHE A 209 1.62 -3.89 4.17
N HIS A 210 2.62 -4.77 4.30
CA HIS A 210 2.82 -5.90 3.40
C HIS A 210 1.66 -6.88 3.40
N LYS A 211 1.05 -7.14 4.58
CA LYS A 211 -0.15 -7.96 4.68
C LYS A 211 -1.30 -7.35 3.89
N LEU A 212 -1.55 -6.04 4.05
CA LEU A 212 -2.59 -5.32 3.31
C LEU A 212 -2.31 -5.26 1.81
N TYR A 213 -1.08 -4.91 1.42
CA TYR A 213 -0.65 -4.80 0.03
C TYR A 213 -0.79 -6.13 -0.73
N LYS A 214 -0.50 -7.26 -0.06
CA LYS A 214 -0.70 -8.59 -0.65
C LYS A 214 -2.17 -8.87 -0.98
N LYS A 215 -3.11 -8.33 -0.20
CA LYS A 215 -4.56 -8.42 -0.42
C LYS A 215 -5.16 -7.10 -0.96
N LEU A 216 -4.36 -6.28 -1.63
CA LEU A 216 -4.78 -4.94 -2.08
C LEU A 216 -6.13 -4.94 -2.81
N PRO A 217 -6.46 -5.91 -3.70
CA PRO A 217 -7.77 -5.90 -4.34
C PRO A 217 -8.94 -5.98 -3.35
N LEU A 218 -8.80 -6.72 -2.25
CA LEU A 218 -9.82 -6.79 -1.20
C LEU A 218 -9.99 -5.44 -0.51
N VAL A 219 -8.87 -4.81 -0.13
CA VAL A 219 -8.89 -3.50 0.52
C VAL A 219 -9.57 -2.46 -0.38
N LEU A 220 -9.30 -2.50 -1.68
CA LEU A 220 -9.93 -1.58 -2.63
C LEU A 220 -11.41 -1.89 -2.86
N ILE A 221 -11.81 -3.16 -2.98
CA ILE A 221 -13.23 -3.51 -3.15
C ILE A 221 -14.03 -3.11 -1.91
N GLU A 222 -13.49 -3.29 -0.71
CA GLU A 222 -14.12 -2.78 0.50
C GLU A 222 -14.23 -1.24 0.49
N GLN A 223 -13.20 -0.55 0.01
CA GLN A 223 -13.15 0.91 -0.05
C GLN A 223 -14.09 1.51 -1.11
N MET A 224 -14.18 0.92 -2.29
CA MET A 224 -14.84 1.56 -3.45
C MET A 224 -15.70 0.63 -4.28
N GLY A 225 -15.83 -0.65 -3.92
CA GLY A 225 -16.49 -1.68 -4.73
C GLY A 225 -15.71 -2.04 -6.01
N LYS A 226 -16.17 -3.08 -6.73
CA LYS A 226 -15.62 -3.44 -8.04
C LYS A 226 -16.24 -2.55 -9.12
N ASN A 227 -15.58 -1.45 -9.46
CA ASN A 227 -16.03 -0.49 -10.47
C ASN A 227 -14.86 0.07 -11.30
N GLN A 228 -15.13 1.10 -12.12
CA GLN A 228 -14.12 1.75 -12.95
C GLN A 228 -13.00 2.43 -12.14
N ASN A 229 -13.30 2.93 -10.94
CA ASN A 229 -12.29 3.52 -10.04
C ASN A 229 -11.34 2.43 -9.53
N PHE A 230 -11.86 1.26 -9.15
CA PHE A 230 -11.03 0.10 -8.80
C PHE A 230 -10.08 -0.29 -9.95
N ASP A 231 -10.61 -0.39 -11.18
CA ASP A 231 -9.81 -0.78 -12.36
C ASP A 231 -8.73 0.26 -12.69
N ARG A 232 -9.02 1.54 -12.46
CA ARG A 232 -8.05 2.63 -12.62
C ARG A 232 -6.97 2.55 -11.54
N PHE A 233 -7.36 2.34 -10.28
CA PHE A 233 -6.44 2.23 -9.14
C PHE A 233 -5.48 1.06 -9.34
N MET A 234 -5.98 -0.14 -9.66
CA MET A 234 -5.18 -1.35 -9.88
C MET A 234 -4.14 -1.19 -10.99
N ARG A 235 -4.49 -0.48 -12.08
CA ARG A 235 -3.55 -0.14 -13.16
C ARG A 235 -2.46 0.81 -12.70
N GLN A 236 -2.81 1.87 -11.96
CA GLN A 236 -1.84 2.85 -11.47
C GLN A 236 -0.84 2.24 -10.48
N VAL A 237 -1.27 1.28 -9.65
CA VAL A 237 -0.35 0.58 -8.75
C VAL A 237 0.51 -0.49 -9.42
N GLY A 238 0.26 -0.80 -10.69
CA GLY A 238 0.98 -1.82 -11.46
C GLY A 238 0.65 -3.25 -11.03
N GLU A 239 -0.56 -3.46 -10.52
CA GLU A 239 -1.04 -4.75 -10.01
C GLU A 239 -2.25 -5.27 -10.82
N ASP A 240 -2.48 -4.72 -12.02
CA ASP A 240 -3.50 -5.17 -12.99
C ASP A 240 -3.24 -6.60 -13.52
N GLY A 241 -2.09 -7.21 -13.22
CA GLY A 241 -1.87 -8.64 -13.39
C GLY A 241 -2.42 -9.52 -12.25
N LYS A 242 -2.70 -8.94 -11.08
CA LYS A 242 -3.32 -9.60 -9.90
C LYS A 242 -4.83 -9.39 -9.86
N MET A 243 -5.44 -9.15 -11.02
CA MET A 243 -6.84 -8.76 -11.12
C MET A 243 -7.75 -9.78 -10.47
N VAL A 244 -8.73 -9.22 -9.78
CA VAL A 244 -9.89 -9.95 -9.32
C VAL A 244 -10.72 -10.30 -10.56
N VAL A 245 -10.86 -11.58 -10.83
CA VAL A 245 -11.69 -12.09 -11.92
C VAL A 245 -13.08 -12.32 -11.37
N GLU A 246 -14.10 -11.74 -12.02
CA GLU A 246 -15.49 -12.08 -11.69
C GLU A 246 -15.73 -13.54 -12.05
N VAL A 247 -16.18 -14.32 -11.07
CA VAL A 247 -16.44 -15.74 -11.27
C VAL A 247 -17.71 -15.90 -12.09
N SER A 248 -17.63 -16.71 -13.15
CA SER A 248 -18.77 -17.02 -14.02
C SER A 248 -19.94 -17.55 -13.19
N PRO A 249 -21.19 -17.15 -13.49
CA PRO A 249 -22.38 -17.77 -12.89
C PRO A 249 -22.41 -19.29 -13.00
N GLU A 250 -21.78 -19.88 -14.02
CA GLU A 250 -21.63 -21.33 -14.24
C GLU A 250 -20.90 -22.06 -13.10
N ALA A 251 -20.14 -21.33 -12.27
CA ALA A 251 -19.53 -21.89 -11.07
C ALA A 251 -20.56 -22.25 -9.99
N PHE A 252 -21.77 -21.71 -10.08
CA PHE A 252 -22.89 -21.98 -9.20
C PHE A 252 -23.87 -22.93 -9.89
N SER A 253 -24.24 -24.01 -9.21
CA SER A 253 -25.11 -25.03 -9.80
C SER A 253 -26.05 -25.65 -8.78
N THR A 254 -27.23 -26.03 -9.26
CA THR A 254 -28.26 -26.76 -8.52
C THR A 254 -28.75 -27.95 -9.35
N ALA A 255 -29.76 -28.66 -8.85
CA ALA A 255 -30.42 -29.70 -9.62
C ALA A 255 -31.19 -29.14 -10.83
N ALA A 256 -31.60 -27.86 -10.79
CA ALA A 256 -32.35 -27.19 -11.86
C ALA A 256 -31.44 -26.60 -12.95
N GLY A 257 -30.14 -26.45 -12.71
CA GLY A 257 -29.19 -25.89 -13.67
C GLY A 257 -28.16 -24.97 -13.01
N THR A 258 -27.60 -24.07 -13.80
CA THR A 258 -26.70 -23.01 -13.32
C THR A 258 -27.48 -21.99 -12.49
N GLY A 259 -27.02 -21.68 -11.27
CA GLY A 259 -27.61 -20.64 -10.43
C GLY A 259 -27.98 -21.09 -9.01
N PHE A 260 -29.13 -20.60 -8.53
CA PHE A 260 -29.61 -20.73 -7.16
C PHE A 260 -31.06 -21.19 -7.12
N ASP A 261 -31.35 -22.19 -6.28
CA ASP A 261 -32.71 -22.64 -6.01
C ASP A 261 -33.27 -21.85 -4.84
N LEU A 262 -34.45 -21.26 -5.04
CA LEU A 262 -35.07 -20.34 -4.09
C LEU A 262 -36.25 -21.00 -3.39
N ARG A 263 -36.40 -20.71 -2.10
CA ARG A 263 -37.59 -21.02 -1.30
C ARG A 263 -38.08 -19.75 -0.61
N TYR A 264 -39.35 -19.42 -0.79
CA TYR A 264 -39.96 -18.21 -0.26
C TYR A 264 -40.92 -18.49 0.89
N PHE A 265 -40.90 -17.62 1.90
CA PHE A 265 -41.70 -17.71 3.11
C PHE A 265 -42.52 -16.43 3.29
N PRO A 266 -43.82 -16.51 3.62
CA PRO A 266 -44.68 -15.33 3.81
C PRO A 266 -44.52 -14.73 5.21
N ASN A 267 -43.27 -14.64 5.70
CA ASN A 267 -42.87 -14.04 6.96
C ASN A 267 -41.38 -13.70 6.90
N LYS A 268 -40.90 -12.80 7.77
CA LYS A 268 -39.46 -12.42 7.84
C LYS A 268 -38.56 -13.44 8.55
N ALA A 269 -39.15 -14.44 9.23
CA ALA A 269 -38.42 -15.32 10.14
C ALA A 269 -37.87 -16.59 9.47
N LEU A 270 -38.12 -16.80 8.16
CA LEU A 270 -37.80 -18.05 7.45
C LEU A 270 -38.46 -19.29 8.09
N GLU A 271 -39.60 -19.08 8.74
CA GLU A 271 -40.30 -20.11 9.49
C GLU A 271 -41.43 -20.77 8.70
N GLY A 272 -41.67 -22.05 9.00
CA GLY A 272 -42.75 -22.84 8.41
C GLY A 272 -42.40 -23.43 7.04
N GLU A 273 -43.43 -23.86 6.32
CA GLU A 273 -43.28 -24.39 4.97
C GLU A 273 -43.14 -23.25 3.95
N ALA A 274 -42.16 -23.37 3.06
CA ALA A 274 -42.02 -22.47 1.92
C ALA A 274 -43.31 -22.51 1.06
N LYS A 275 -43.83 -21.33 0.71
CA LYS A 275 -45.08 -21.18 -0.06
C LYS A 275 -44.88 -21.05 -1.56
N ALA A 276 -43.66 -20.73 -1.97
CA ALA A 276 -43.26 -20.71 -3.36
C ALA A 276 -41.79 -21.13 -3.49
N THR A 277 -41.42 -21.59 -4.68
CA THR A 277 -40.05 -21.89 -5.08
C THR A 277 -39.70 -21.14 -6.35
N GLY A 278 -38.42 -20.92 -6.58
CA GLY A 278 -37.92 -20.24 -7.77
C GLY A 278 -36.52 -20.72 -8.14
N HIS A 279 -36.00 -20.17 -9.24
CA HIS A 279 -34.63 -20.39 -9.67
C HIS A 279 -34.08 -19.11 -10.29
N LEU A 280 -32.83 -18.77 -9.98
CA LEU A 280 -32.13 -17.62 -10.56
C LEU A 280 -30.75 -18.05 -11.05
N GLU A 281 -30.42 -17.77 -12.31
CA GLU A 281 -29.08 -18.01 -12.85
C GLU A 281 -28.01 -17.17 -12.15
N LYS A 282 -28.38 -15.96 -11.72
CA LYS A 282 -27.53 -15.04 -10.96
C LYS A 282 -28.34 -14.43 -9.82
N MET A 283 -27.72 -14.30 -8.64
CA MET A 283 -28.30 -13.57 -7.52
C MET A 283 -28.17 -12.06 -7.77
N ASP A 284 -29.13 -11.50 -8.49
CA ASP A 284 -29.22 -10.08 -8.83
C ASP A 284 -30.69 -9.73 -9.11
N PHE A 285 -31.36 -9.13 -8.13
CA PHE A 285 -32.74 -8.69 -8.30
C PHE A 285 -33.03 -7.34 -7.65
N PHE A 286 -34.04 -6.70 -8.20
CA PHE A 286 -34.77 -5.56 -7.65
C PHE A 286 -36.27 -5.86 -7.82
N ILE A 287 -37.03 -5.83 -6.73
CA ILE A 287 -38.46 -6.16 -6.74
C ILE A 287 -39.20 -5.07 -5.98
N GLY A 288 -40.06 -4.31 -6.66
CA GLY A 288 -40.92 -3.29 -6.05
C GLY A 288 -42.35 -3.79 -5.83
N GLY A 289 -42.50 -4.98 -5.25
CA GLY A 289 -43.77 -5.70 -5.19
C GLY A 289 -43.63 -7.11 -4.61
N SER A 290 -44.64 -7.96 -4.81
CA SER A 290 -44.53 -9.39 -4.48
C SER A 290 -43.50 -10.09 -5.37
N PRO A 291 -42.58 -10.91 -4.81
CA PRO A 291 -41.54 -11.59 -5.59
C PRO A 291 -42.10 -12.72 -6.46
N THR A 292 -43.20 -13.34 -6.04
CA THR A 292 -43.85 -14.43 -6.77
C THR A 292 -45.25 -14.70 -6.19
N GLN A 293 -46.09 -15.39 -6.97
CA GLN A 293 -47.44 -15.71 -6.55
C GLN A 293 -47.47 -16.47 -5.22
N GLY A 294 -48.32 -16.02 -4.28
CA GLY A 294 -48.47 -16.64 -2.96
C GLY A 294 -47.55 -16.07 -1.88
N ILE A 295 -46.68 -15.12 -2.22
CA ILE A 295 -45.84 -14.37 -1.29
C ILE A 295 -46.39 -12.93 -1.20
N PRO A 296 -46.52 -12.34 0.01
CA PRO A 296 -46.95 -10.96 0.16
C PRO A 296 -45.95 -9.98 -0.47
N GLU A 297 -46.39 -8.75 -0.68
CA GLU A 297 -45.54 -7.66 -1.17
C GLU A 297 -44.44 -7.26 -0.18
N ASN A 298 -44.77 -7.30 1.11
CA ASN A 298 -43.88 -6.90 2.21
C ASN A 298 -43.78 -8.04 3.23
N TYR A 299 -42.79 -7.97 4.11
CA TYR A 299 -42.60 -8.88 5.25
C TYR A 299 -42.43 -10.35 4.86
N TRP A 300 -41.65 -10.60 3.82
CA TRP A 300 -41.36 -11.95 3.32
C TRP A 300 -39.87 -12.26 3.45
N SER A 301 -39.52 -13.53 3.32
CA SER A 301 -38.13 -13.97 3.33
C SER A 301 -37.89 -15.08 2.33
N MET A 302 -36.62 -15.32 2.02
CA MET A 302 -36.22 -16.44 1.18
C MET A 302 -34.91 -17.08 1.62
N THR A 303 -34.77 -18.36 1.28
CA THR A 303 -33.46 -18.99 1.19
C THR A 303 -33.09 -19.20 -0.27
N ALA A 304 -31.81 -19.04 -0.58
CA ALA A 304 -31.24 -19.40 -1.87
C ALA A 304 -30.09 -20.39 -1.65
N GLU A 305 -30.14 -21.55 -2.30
CA GLU A 305 -29.12 -22.59 -2.15
C GLU A 305 -28.46 -22.91 -3.48
N SER A 306 -27.14 -23.11 -3.45
CA SER A 306 -26.35 -23.49 -4.62
C SER A 306 -25.10 -24.27 -4.21
N THR A 307 -24.54 -25.02 -5.15
CA THR A 307 -23.18 -25.59 -5.03
C THR A 307 -22.21 -24.74 -5.84
N PHE A 308 -21.29 -24.09 -5.15
CA PHE A 308 -20.17 -23.38 -5.77
C PHE A 308 -19.03 -24.35 -6.05
N THR A 309 -18.60 -24.48 -7.30
CA THR A 309 -17.41 -25.24 -7.70
C THR A 309 -16.29 -24.28 -8.03
N ALA A 310 -15.22 -24.29 -7.23
CA ALA A 310 -14.12 -23.36 -7.43
C ALA A 310 -13.40 -23.64 -8.77
N PRO A 311 -13.29 -22.66 -9.68
CA PRO A 311 -12.65 -22.87 -10.98
C PRO A 311 -11.13 -23.06 -10.86
N GLU A 312 -10.52 -22.45 -9.85
CA GLU A 312 -9.09 -22.46 -9.60
C GLU A 312 -8.78 -22.49 -8.09
N THR A 313 -7.55 -22.88 -7.73
CA THR A 313 -7.05 -22.79 -6.35
C THR A 313 -6.59 -21.37 -6.06
N GLY A 314 -7.07 -20.78 -4.97
CA GLY A 314 -6.79 -19.39 -4.61
C GLY A 314 -7.72 -18.91 -3.51
N ASN A 315 -8.21 -17.68 -3.63
CA ASN A 315 -9.20 -17.12 -2.73
C ASN A 315 -10.40 -16.62 -3.52
N VAL A 316 -11.58 -16.78 -2.95
CA VAL A 316 -12.84 -16.26 -3.49
C VAL A 316 -13.43 -15.32 -2.46
N MET A 317 -13.70 -14.08 -2.88
CA MET A 317 -14.49 -13.12 -2.12
C MET A 317 -15.92 -13.13 -2.62
N PHE A 318 -16.84 -13.23 -1.67
CA PHE A 318 -18.26 -12.96 -1.89
C PHE A 318 -18.54 -11.53 -1.46
N VAL A 319 -19.17 -10.76 -2.33
CA VAL A 319 -19.65 -9.41 -2.06
C VAL A 319 -21.16 -9.44 -2.22
N MET A 320 -21.89 -9.08 -1.18
CA MET A 320 -23.34 -9.01 -1.19
C MET A 320 -23.80 -7.62 -0.84
N THR A 321 -24.77 -7.14 -1.61
CA THR A 321 -25.42 -5.86 -1.41
C THR A 321 -26.92 -6.10 -1.31
N GLY A 322 -27.56 -5.63 -0.25
CA GLY A 322 -28.98 -5.91 -0.02
C GLY A 322 -29.69 -4.90 0.88
N ASP A 323 -31.01 -4.88 0.71
CA ASP A 323 -32.01 -4.08 1.43
C ASP A 323 -33.24 -4.99 1.61
N ASP A 324 -33.68 -5.40 2.81
CA ASP A 324 -33.09 -5.20 4.14
C ASP A 324 -32.01 -6.27 4.45
N ALA A 325 -32.37 -7.32 5.19
CA ALA A 325 -31.43 -8.21 5.84
C ALA A 325 -30.93 -9.32 4.93
N TYR A 326 -29.65 -9.66 5.04
CA TYR A 326 -29.05 -10.78 4.34
C TYR A 326 -27.91 -11.42 5.12
N ARG A 327 -27.66 -12.69 4.85
CA ARG A 327 -26.44 -13.38 5.28
C ARG A 327 -26.00 -14.44 4.30
N LEU A 328 -24.70 -14.70 4.29
CA LEU A 328 -24.09 -15.76 3.50
C LEU A 328 -23.52 -16.84 4.40
N ILE A 329 -23.86 -18.08 4.09
CA ILE A 329 -23.42 -19.28 4.79
C ILE A 329 -22.69 -20.16 3.77
N VAL A 330 -21.46 -20.57 4.11
CA VAL A 330 -20.65 -21.48 3.29
C VAL A 330 -20.33 -22.73 4.10
N ASP A 331 -20.66 -23.90 3.56
CA ASP A 331 -20.50 -25.21 4.24
C ASP A 331 -21.09 -25.23 5.66
N GLY A 332 -22.23 -24.57 5.82
CA GLY A 332 -22.96 -24.48 7.11
C GLY A 332 -22.37 -23.49 8.11
N LYS A 333 -21.30 -22.76 7.76
CA LYS A 333 -20.73 -21.69 8.60
C LYS A 333 -21.15 -20.33 8.06
N GLU A 334 -21.71 -19.48 8.92
CA GLU A 334 -21.99 -18.09 8.58
C GLU A 334 -20.66 -17.39 8.26
N LEU A 335 -20.55 -16.88 7.04
CA LEU A 335 -19.36 -16.19 6.55
C LEU A 335 -19.44 -14.70 6.86
N PHE A 336 -20.61 -14.10 6.65
CA PHE A 336 -20.97 -12.76 7.14
C PHE A 336 -22.49 -12.62 7.23
N SER A 337 -22.94 -11.59 7.95
CA SER A 337 -24.35 -11.26 8.16
C SER A 337 -24.52 -9.75 8.29
N ASP A 338 -25.59 -9.23 7.68
CA ASP A 338 -26.16 -7.91 7.97
C ASP A 338 -27.65 -8.13 8.24
N TRP A 339 -27.95 -8.54 9.48
CA TRP A 339 -29.30 -8.97 9.85
C TRP A 339 -30.02 -7.87 10.61
N GLY A 340 -30.93 -7.17 9.94
CA GLY A 340 -31.74 -6.11 10.52
C GLY A 340 -32.38 -5.24 9.44
N ASP A 341 -33.21 -4.31 9.86
CA ASP A 341 -33.87 -3.37 8.95
C ASP A 341 -32.89 -2.22 8.63
N HIS A 342 -32.57 -2.04 7.35
CA HIS A 342 -31.65 -1.02 6.87
C HIS A 342 -31.80 -0.83 5.35
N ALA A 343 -31.54 0.39 4.87
CA ALA A 343 -31.38 0.64 3.44
C ALA A 343 -30.20 -0.16 2.85
N GLU A 344 -30.07 -0.19 1.53
CA GLU A 344 -29.00 -0.91 0.81
C GLU A 344 -27.61 -0.77 1.46
N THR A 345 -27.09 -1.85 2.04
CA THR A 345 -25.72 -1.96 2.56
C THR A 345 -24.95 -3.03 1.80
N THR A 346 -23.62 -3.03 1.93
CA THR A 346 -22.75 -4.09 1.38
C THR A 346 -21.96 -4.79 2.48
N ARG A 347 -21.87 -6.12 2.41
CA ARG A 347 -20.91 -6.94 3.17
C ARG A 347 -20.10 -7.80 2.23
N ASN A 348 -18.89 -8.15 2.65
CA ASN A 348 -18.03 -9.05 1.91
C ASN A 348 -17.16 -9.87 2.85
N ALA A 349 -16.72 -11.03 2.37
CA ALA A 349 -15.65 -11.80 2.99
C ALA A 349 -15.04 -12.76 1.98
N ALA A 350 -13.79 -13.15 2.22
CA ALA A 350 -13.06 -14.10 1.40
C ALA A 350 -12.80 -15.42 2.11
N ILE A 351 -12.81 -16.51 1.33
CA ILE A 351 -12.41 -17.84 1.77
C ILE A 351 -11.32 -18.40 0.83
N PRO A 352 -10.38 -19.21 1.35
CA PRO A 352 -9.49 -19.98 0.51
C PRO A 352 -10.26 -21.11 -0.18
N VAL A 353 -9.97 -21.34 -1.46
CA VAL A 353 -10.60 -22.38 -2.27
C VAL A 353 -9.60 -23.26 -3.01
N GLU A 354 -9.98 -24.50 -3.28
CA GLU A 354 -9.20 -25.48 -4.07
C GLU A 354 -9.92 -25.76 -5.38
N ALA A 355 -9.18 -25.78 -6.50
CA ALA A 355 -9.74 -26.03 -7.83
C ALA A 355 -10.57 -27.32 -7.86
N GLY A 356 -11.79 -27.24 -8.40
CA GLY A 356 -12.74 -28.34 -8.52
C GLY A 356 -13.44 -28.74 -7.22
N LYS A 357 -13.04 -28.18 -6.07
CA LYS A 357 -13.73 -28.44 -4.80
C LYS A 357 -15.08 -27.74 -4.78
N LYS A 358 -16.06 -28.44 -4.21
CA LYS A 358 -17.44 -27.98 -4.06
C LYS A 358 -17.67 -27.40 -2.68
N TYR A 359 -18.35 -26.28 -2.63
CA TYR A 359 -18.73 -25.54 -1.43
C TYR A 359 -20.23 -25.33 -1.44
N ASN A 360 -20.91 -25.68 -0.35
CA ASN A 360 -22.34 -25.47 -0.23
C ASN A 360 -22.61 -24.02 0.11
N ILE A 361 -23.35 -23.33 -0.75
CA ILE A 361 -23.74 -21.94 -0.59
C ILE A 361 -25.18 -21.89 -0.15
N ARG A 362 -25.43 -21.17 0.94
CA ARG A 362 -26.78 -20.79 1.37
C ARG A 362 -26.80 -19.31 1.66
N ILE A 363 -27.74 -18.62 1.02
CA ILE A 363 -28.08 -17.24 1.30
C ILE A 363 -29.42 -17.23 2.00
N GLU A 364 -29.53 -16.38 3.00
CA GLU A 364 -30.80 -16.08 3.64
C GLU A 364 -31.04 -14.58 3.55
N TYR A 365 -32.29 -14.22 3.30
CA TYR A 365 -32.70 -12.85 3.08
C TYR A 365 -34.10 -12.62 3.61
N TYR A 366 -34.37 -11.44 4.15
CA TYR A 366 -35.75 -10.97 4.32
C TYR A 366 -35.90 -9.54 3.82
N ASP A 367 -37.12 -9.25 3.36
CA ASP A 367 -37.59 -7.94 2.99
C ASP A 367 -38.59 -7.46 4.04
N ASN A 368 -38.43 -6.22 4.54
CA ASN A 368 -39.37 -5.63 5.46
C ASN A 368 -40.48 -4.89 4.72
N GLU A 369 -40.17 -3.72 4.16
CA GLU A 369 -41.12 -2.86 3.45
C GLU A 369 -40.51 -2.28 2.18
N TYR A 370 -41.35 -2.04 1.17
CA TYR A 370 -41.03 -1.38 -0.10
C TYR A 370 -40.29 -2.27 -1.11
N ASN A 371 -39.03 -1.97 -1.40
CA ASN A 371 -38.30 -2.58 -2.51
C ASN A 371 -37.32 -3.60 -1.94
N ALA A 372 -37.44 -4.84 -2.41
CA ALA A 372 -36.48 -5.88 -2.10
C ALA A 372 -35.30 -5.82 -3.07
N ILE A 373 -34.09 -5.74 -2.53
CA ILE A 373 -32.84 -5.71 -3.32
C ILE A 373 -31.88 -6.77 -2.78
N LEU A 374 -31.35 -7.60 -3.67
CA LEU A 374 -30.21 -8.44 -3.34
C LEU A 374 -29.35 -8.67 -4.58
N ARG A 375 -28.06 -8.42 -4.43
CA ARG A 375 -27.04 -8.63 -5.47
C ARG A 375 -25.86 -9.35 -4.87
N MET A 376 -25.33 -10.33 -5.58
CA MET A 376 -24.10 -11.00 -5.23
C MET A 376 -23.09 -10.91 -6.37
N GLN A 377 -21.87 -10.52 -6.03
CA GLN A 377 -20.69 -10.68 -6.88
C GLN A 377 -19.77 -11.71 -6.24
N THR A 378 -19.11 -12.53 -7.06
CA THR A 378 -18.13 -13.51 -6.62
C THR A 378 -16.85 -13.26 -7.38
N LEU A 379 -15.76 -13.12 -6.64
CA LEU A 379 -14.55 -12.46 -7.08
C LEU A 379 -13.35 -13.35 -6.74
N PHE A 380 -12.65 -13.86 -7.74
CA PHE A 380 -11.50 -14.75 -7.57
C PHE A 380 -10.16 -13.99 -7.65
N PHE A 381 -9.22 -14.33 -6.77
CA PHE A 381 -7.86 -13.76 -6.76
C PHE A 381 -6.86 -14.77 -6.17
N LYS A 382 -5.59 -14.68 -6.61
CA LYS A 382 -4.51 -15.59 -6.22
C LYS A 382 -3.64 -15.05 -5.10
#